data_AF-A0AAN9IW21-F1
#
_entry.id   AF-A0AAN9IW21-F1
#
_cell.length_a   1.000
_cell.length_b   1.000
_cell.length_c   1.000
_cell.angle_alpha   90.00
_cell.angle_beta   90.00
_cell.angle_gamma   90.00
#
_symmetry.space_group_name_H-M   'P 1'
#
loop_
_entity.id
_entity.type
_entity.pdbx_description
1 polymer ?
#
loop_
_entity_poly.entity_id
_entity_poly.type
_entity_poly.pdbx_seq_one_letter_code
_entity_poly.pdbx_strand_id
1 'polypeptide(L)'
;MFNILNSSVKEKFPIVIVAEGIEQEALAPVIKNKLRGVLKVAAIKAPAFGERKTHYLEDIAILTGGSATKVVITKNSTLIVTDGSTGVAVEKRVYQLKRLVEVHTEIFPL
;
A
#
# COMPACT_ATOMS: atom_id res chain seq x y z
N MET A 1 1.51 -5.61 14.71
CA MET A 1 0.40 -4.75 14.26
C MET A 1 -0.24 -3.94 15.39
N PHE A 2 -0.47 -4.52 16.59
CA PHE A 2 -1.13 -3.82 17.70
C PHE A 2 -0.53 -2.44 18.05
N ASN A 3 0.81 -2.33 18.02
CA ASN A 3 1.51 -1.06 18.29
C ASN A 3 1.17 0.05 17.29
N ILE A 4 1.01 -0.28 15.99
CA ILE A 4 0.70 0.69 14.94
C ILE A 4 -0.74 1.21 15.11
N LEU A 5 -1.69 0.31 15.39
CA LEU A 5 -3.08 0.71 15.65
C LEU A 5 -3.18 1.61 16.89
N ASN A 6 -2.44 1.30 17.95
CA ASN A 6 -2.42 2.11 19.17
C ASN A 6 -1.83 3.52 18.92
N SER A 7 -0.75 3.63 18.15
CA SER A 7 -0.19 4.94 17.79
C SER A 7 -1.20 5.77 16.98
N SER A 8 -1.89 5.17 16.00
CA SER A 8 -2.94 5.87 15.23
C SER A 8 -4.10 6.37 16.09
N VAL A 9 -4.53 5.62 17.11
CA VAL A 9 -5.56 6.11 18.04
C VAL A 9 -5.05 7.31 18.84
N LYS A 10 -3.82 7.22 19.36
CA LYS A 10 -3.21 8.30 20.17
C LYS A 10 -3.00 9.58 19.37
N GLU A 11 -2.46 9.45 18.17
CA GLU A 11 -2.08 10.57 17.29
C GLU A 11 -3.21 10.97 16.32
N LYS A 12 -4.33 10.24 16.34
CA LYS A 12 -5.57 10.52 15.60
C LYS A 12 -5.41 10.59 14.08
N PHE A 13 -4.45 9.88 13.50
CA PHE A 13 -4.30 9.77 12.04
C PHE A 13 -5.03 8.54 11.48
N PRO A 14 -5.58 8.63 10.26
CA PRO A 14 -6.19 7.49 9.59
C PRO A 14 -5.15 6.48 9.09
N ILE A 15 -5.48 5.18 9.12
CA ILE A 15 -4.63 4.09 8.61
C ILE A 15 -5.28 3.42 7.40
N VAL A 16 -4.48 3.06 6.41
CA VAL A 16 -4.83 2.10 5.37
C VAL A 16 -3.93 0.88 5.48
N ILE A 17 -4.53 -0.30 5.66
CA ILE A 17 -3.83 -1.58 5.71
C ILE A 17 -3.88 -2.21 4.32
N VAL A 18 -2.72 -2.53 3.75
CA VAL A 18 -2.60 -3.25 2.47
C VAL A 18 -1.96 -4.60 2.76
N ALA A 19 -2.69 -5.70 2.52
CA ALA A 19 -2.23 -7.04 2.84
C ALA A 19 -2.67 -8.07 1.80
N GLU A 20 -1.93 -9.16 1.63
CA GLU A 20 -2.32 -10.26 0.75
C GLU A 20 -3.68 -10.87 1.12
N GLY A 21 -3.90 -11.04 2.40
CA GLY A 21 -5.12 -11.57 3.01
C GLY A 21 -5.27 -10.96 4.38
N ILE A 22 -6.52 -10.85 4.83
CA ILE A 22 -6.85 -10.41 6.18
C ILE A 22 -7.85 -11.41 6.71
N GLU A 23 -7.43 -12.21 7.68
CA GLU A 23 -8.27 -13.21 8.32
C GLU A 23 -9.44 -12.54 9.06
N GLN A 24 -10.58 -13.23 9.11
CA GLN A 24 -11.81 -12.66 9.68
C GLN A 24 -11.64 -12.31 11.17
N GLU A 25 -10.87 -13.12 11.89
CA GLU A 25 -10.56 -12.96 13.31
C GLU A 25 -9.75 -11.68 13.57
N ALA A 26 -8.89 -11.29 12.60
CA ALA A 26 -8.15 -10.03 12.66
C ALA A 26 -9.01 -8.84 12.22
N LEU A 27 -9.92 -9.05 11.27
CA LEU A 27 -10.77 -8.00 10.71
C LEU A 27 -11.92 -7.59 11.65
N ALA A 28 -12.52 -8.54 12.35
CA ALA A 28 -13.64 -8.32 13.27
C ALA A 28 -13.36 -7.22 14.33
N PRO A 29 -12.25 -7.24 15.08
CA PRO A 29 -11.95 -6.18 16.03
C PRO A 29 -11.67 -4.82 15.34
N VAL A 30 -11.08 -4.82 14.15
CA VAL A 30 -10.80 -3.60 13.38
C VAL A 30 -12.11 -2.95 12.92
N ILE A 31 -13.05 -3.74 12.38
CA ILE A 31 -14.39 -3.27 11.98
C ILE A 31 -15.15 -2.71 13.19
N LYS A 32 -15.16 -3.44 14.31
CA LYS A 32 -15.84 -3.00 15.53
C LYS A 32 -15.31 -1.66 16.04
N ASN A 33 -13.99 -1.47 16.02
CA ASN A 33 -13.37 -0.20 16.41
C ASN A 33 -13.65 0.93 15.41
N LYS A 34 -13.73 0.62 14.11
CA LYS A 34 -14.14 1.59 13.07
C LYS A 34 -15.57 2.06 13.27
N LEU A 35 -16.51 1.14 13.49
CA LEU A 35 -17.93 1.46 13.70
C LEU A 35 -18.16 2.28 14.98
N ARG A 36 -17.32 2.07 16.01
CA ARG A 36 -17.32 2.87 17.24
C ARG A 36 -16.62 4.23 17.11
N GLY A 37 -16.04 4.54 15.94
CA GLY A 37 -15.30 5.78 15.71
C GLY A 37 -13.92 5.84 16.39
N VAL A 38 -13.45 4.74 17.00
CA VAL A 38 -12.17 4.67 17.70
C VAL A 38 -11.01 4.62 16.70
N LEU A 39 -11.17 3.86 15.62
CA LEU A 39 -10.18 3.73 14.55
C LEU A 39 -10.70 4.31 13.24
N LYS A 40 -9.96 5.27 12.68
CA LYS A 40 -10.15 5.70 11.29
C LYS A 40 -9.33 4.79 10.39
N VAL A 41 -9.91 3.66 9.97
CA VAL A 41 -9.16 2.62 9.26
C VAL A 41 -9.89 2.12 8.03
N ALA A 42 -9.12 1.78 7.00
CA ALA A 42 -9.55 0.97 5.88
C ALA A 42 -8.55 -0.16 5.66
N ALA A 43 -9.02 -1.28 5.12
CA ALA A 43 -8.16 -2.40 4.80
C ALA A 43 -8.50 -2.89 3.40
N ILE A 44 -7.47 -3.11 2.59
CA ILE A 44 -7.60 -3.55 1.20
C ILE A 44 -6.67 -4.73 0.94
N LYS A 45 -7.04 -5.54 -0.04
CA LYS A 45 -6.16 -6.58 -0.55
C LYS A 45 -5.03 -5.95 -1.37
N ALA A 46 -3.82 -6.46 -1.21
CA ALA A 46 -2.68 -6.09 -2.05
C ALA A 46 -3.00 -6.35 -3.53
N PRO A 47 -2.57 -5.46 -4.45
CA PRO A 47 -2.77 -5.65 -5.87
C PRO A 47 -1.96 -6.84 -6.39
N ALA A 48 -2.46 -7.49 -7.44
CA ALA A 48 -1.87 -8.65 -8.09
C ALA A 48 -1.66 -9.89 -7.18
N PHE A 49 -1.02 -10.91 -7.74
CA PHE A 49 -0.75 -12.21 -7.11
C PHE A 49 0.70 -12.64 -7.37
N GLY A 50 1.19 -13.62 -6.61
CA GLY A 50 2.56 -14.16 -6.76
C GLY A 50 3.64 -13.09 -6.59
N GLU A 51 4.75 -13.23 -7.30
CA GLU A 51 5.90 -12.31 -7.24
C GLU A 51 5.54 -10.87 -7.59
N ARG A 52 4.61 -10.68 -8.54
CA ARG A 52 4.14 -9.33 -8.92
C ARG A 52 3.57 -8.58 -7.73
N LYS A 53 2.87 -9.26 -6.82
CA LYS A 53 2.33 -8.65 -5.60
C LYS A 53 3.43 -8.08 -4.71
N THR A 54 4.53 -8.81 -4.56
CA THR A 54 5.70 -8.34 -3.80
C THR A 54 6.26 -7.08 -4.43
N HIS A 55 6.43 -7.06 -5.77
CA HIS A 55 6.88 -5.86 -6.47
C HIS A 55 5.92 -4.68 -6.34
N TYR A 56 4.60 -4.90 -6.44
CA TYR A 56 3.64 -3.82 -6.24
C TYR A 56 3.61 -3.29 -4.79
N LEU A 57 3.75 -4.16 -3.78
CA LEU A 57 3.85 -3.72 -2.39
C LEU A 57 5.13 -2.93 -2.14
N GLU A 58 6.24 -3.32 -2.76
CA GLU A 58 7.49 -2.57 -2.74
C GLU A 58 7.30 -1.20 -3.40
N ASP A 59 6.65 -1.13 -4.56
CA ASP A 59 6.37 0.14 -5.25
C ASP A 59 5.49 1.06 -4.40
N ILE A 60 4.48 0.52 -3.73
CA ILE A 60 3.64 1.28 -2.79
C ILE A 60 4.47 1.78 -1.61
N ALA A 61 5.37 0.96 -1.06
CA ALA A 61 6.25 1.35 0.04
C ALA A 61 7.21 2.48 -0.37
N ILE A 62 7.82 2.38 -1.56
CA ILE A 62 8.70 3.41 -2.11
C ILE A 62 7.93 4.71 -2.38
N LEU A 63 6.74 4.60 -2.99
CA LEU A 63 5.90 5.75 -3.30
C LEU A 63 5.47 6.51 -2.05
N THR A 64 5.05 5.78 -1.00
CA THR A 64 4.44 6.40 0.18
C THR A 64 5.44 6.74 1.28
N GLY A 65 6.54 5.99 1.42
CA GLY A 65 7.35 6.05 2.63
C GLY A 65 6.54 5.79 3.90
N GLY A 66 5.37 5.12 3.79
CA GLY A 66 4.42 4.92 4.89
C GLY A 66 3.43 6.07 5.13
N SER A 67 3.44 7.14 4.32
CA SER A 67 2.52 8.29 4.44
C SER A 67 1.88 8.68 3.10
N ALA A 68 0.67 9.25 3.15
CA ALA A 68 -0.03 9.74 1.97
C ALA A 68 -0.90 10.95 2.31
N THR A 69 -0.98 11.91 1.39
CA THR A 69 -1.84 13.10 1.51
C THR A 69 -3.31 12.73 1.38
N LYS A 70 -3.64 11.78 0.50
CA LYS A 70 -5.00 11.31 0.29
C LYS A 70 -5.03 9.87 -0.17
N VAL A 71 -5.94 9.08 0.39
CA VAL A 71 -6.25 7.73 -0.11
C VAL A 71 -7.75 7.66 -0.39
N VAL A 72 -8.10 7.24 -1.61
CA VAL A 72 -9.49 7.02 -2.03
C VAL A 72 -9.68 5.55 -2.34
N ILE A 73 -10.57 4.89 -1.63
CA ILE A 73 -10.90 3.49 -1.82
C ILE A 73 -12.33 3.41 -2.35
N THR A 74 -12.51 2.79 -3.50
CA THR A 74 -13.80 2.43 -4.07
C THR A 74 -14.00 0.92 -4.00
N LYS A 75 -15.13 0.42 -4.48
CA LYS A 75 -15.38 -1.03 -4.59
C LYS A 75 -14.32 -1.74 -5.44
N ASN A 76 -13.78 -1.07 -6.45
CA ASN A 76 -12.97 -1.70 -7.50
C ASN A 76 -11.55 -1.12 -7.61
N SER A 77 -11.24 -0.03 -6.92
CA SER A 77 -9.95 0.65 -7.06
C SER A 77 -9.52 1.33 -5.77
N THR A 78 -8.21 1.46 -5.62
CA THR A 78 -7.60 2.32 -4.61
C THR A 78 -6.69 3.32 -5.30
N LEU A 79 -6.86 4.60 -4.98
CA LEU A 79 -5.99 5.69 -5.42
C LEU A 79 -5.23 6.23 -4.21
N ILE A 80 -3.91 6.35 -4.35
CA ILE A 80 -3.02 6.92 -3.33
C ILE A 80 -2.38 8.18 -3.94
N VAL A 81 -2.49 9.30 -3.22
CA VAL A 81 -1.87 10.58 -3.57
C VAL A 81 -0.90 10.93 -2.46
N THR A 82 0.36 11.16 -2.83
CA THR A 82 1.44 11.58 -1.93
C THR A 82 1.83 13.04 -2.20
N ASP A 83 2.68 13.58 -1.34
CA ASP A 83 3.18 14.96 -1.43
C ASP A 83 4.44 15.09 -2.30
N GLY A 84 4.92 13.98 -2.87
CA GLY A 84 6.15 13.93 -3.66
C GLY A 84 7.45 13.87 -2.85
N SER A 85 7.39 13.77 -1.51
CA SER A 85 8.57 13.70 -0.63
C SER A 85 9.52 12.54 -0.96
N THR A 86 9.02 11.48 -1.58
CA THR A 86 9.77 10.28 -1.99
C THR A 86 10.26 10.31 -3.45
N GLY A 87 10.13 11.45 -4.15
CA GLY A 87 10.36 11.55 -5.60
C GLY A 87 11.66 10.94 -6.11
N VAL A 88 12.78 11.20 -5.42
CA VAL A 88 14.10 10.62 -5.79
C VAL A 88 14.10 9.09 -5.72
N ALA A 89 13.45 8.50 -4.71
CA ALA A 89 13.35 7.05 -4.58
C ALA A 89 12.42 6.46 -5.65
N VAL A 90 11.33 7.16 -5.96
CA VAL A 90 10.40 6.79 -7.03
C VAL A 90 11.10 6.81 -8.40
N GLU A 91 11.87 7.86 -8.71
CA GLU A 91 12.63 7.95 -9.96
C GLU A 91 13.63 6.80 -10.12
N LYS A 92 14.37 6.47 -9.05
CA LYS A 92 15.27 5.32 -9.02
C LYS A 92 14.53 4.02 -9.28
N ARG A 93 13.36 3.82 -8.67
CA ARG A 93 12.54 2.62 -8.89
C ARG A 93 12.03 2.55 -10.32
N VAL A 94 11.54 3.64 -10.88
CA VAL A 94 11.09 3.71 -12.27
C VAL A 94 12.24 3.38 -13.23
N TYR A 95 13.45 3.88 -12.96
CA TYR A 95 14.63 3.54 -13.75
C TYR A 95 14.95 2.04 -13.70
N GLN A 96 14.92 1.43 -12.51
CA GLN A 96 15.13 -0.03 -12.35
C GLN A 96 14.11 -0.84 -13.16
N LEU A 97 12.83 -0.46 -13.09
CA LEU A 97 11.76 -1.15 -13.83
C LEU A 97 11.94 -1.02 -15.35
N LYS A 98 12.33 0.17 -15.85
CA LYS A 98 12.63 0.37 -17.29
C LYS A 98 13.77 -0.52 -17.77
N ARG A 99 14.85 -0.59 -16.98
CA ARG A 99 16.01 -1.45 -17.30
C ARG A 99 15.64 -2.92 -17.35
N LEU A 100 14.77 -3.38 -16.45
CA LEU A 100 14.28 -4.77 -16.47
C LEU A 100 13.48 -5.08 -17.74
N VAL A 101 12.65 -4.13 -18.20
CA VAL A 101 11.88 -4.28 -19.44
C VAL A 101 12.81 -4.34 -20.65
N GLU A 102 13.77 -3.42 -20.76
CA GLU A 102 14.75 -3.40 -21.86
C GLU A 102 15.51 -4.74 -21.96
N VAL A 103 16.06 -5.22 -20.85
CA VAL A 103 16.80 -6.49 -20.81
C VAL A 103 15.91 -7.68 -21.20
N HIS A 104 14.65 -7.71 -20.76
CA HIS A 104 13.75 -8.79 -21.12
C HIS A 104 13.42 -8.82 -22.62
N THR A 105 13.33 -7.63 -23.25
CA THR A 105 13.01 -7.49 -24.68
C THR A 105 14.19 -7.91 -25.57
N GLU A 106 15.42 -7.70 -25.12
CA GLU A 106 16.63 -8.14 -25.83
C GLU A 106 16.86 -9.67 -25.80
N ILE A 107 16.34 -10.36 -24.78
CA ILE A 107 16.53 -11.82 -24.61
C ILE A 107 15.53 -12.64 -25.45
N PHE A 108 14.37 -12.07 -25.80
CA PHE A 108 13.37 -12.69 -26.68
C PHE A 108 13.03 -11.77 -27.85
N PRO A 109 13.93 -11.63 -28.84
CA PRO A 109 13.55 -10.98 -30.10
C PRO A 109 12.52 -11.87 -30.81
N LEU A 110 11.37 -11.28 -31.19
CA LEU A 110 10.37 -11.92 -32.04
C LEU A 110 10.96 -12.32 -33.40
#